data_AF-A0A1I1PNZ3-F1
#
_entry.id   AF-A0A1I1PNZ3-F1
#
_cell.length_a   1.000
_cell.length_b   1.000
_cell.length_c   1.000
_cell.angle_alpha   90.00
_cell.angle_beta   90.00
_cell.angle_gamma   90.00
#
_symmetry.space_group_name_H-M   'P 1'
#
loop_
_entity.id
_entity.type
_entity.pdbx_description
1 polymer ?
#
loop_
_entity_poly.entity_id
_entity_poly.type
_entity_poly.pdbx_seq_one_letter_code
_entity_poly.pdbx_strand_id
1 'polypeptide(L)'
;MRFIAVFYQQRTIYGMGFESVIDANDFLFRGYEDNDLVPRGIYDIMTDNVTPYAHIDQLIGNDKLETIRQFAIEYMKQICQHMSLHER
;
A
#
# COMPACT_ATOMS: atom_id res chain seq x y z
N MET A 1 10.35 -8.01 2.72
CA MET A 1 9.18 -7.13 2.47
C MET A 1 7.93 -7.97 2.50
N ARG A 2 7.09 -7.82 3.52
CA ARG A 2 5.88 -8.63 3.72
C ARG A 2 4.60 -7.84 3.50
N PHE A 3 4.55 -6.60 3.95
CA PHE A 3 3.35 -5.75 3.88
C PHE A 3 3.54 -4.66 2.85
N ILE A 4 2.48 -4.30 2.14
CA ILE A 4 2.48 -3.19 1.18
C ILE A 4 1.38 -2.22 1.59
N ALA A 5 1.77 -1.01 1.96
CA ALA A 5 0.85 0.10 2.14
C ALA A 5 0.48 0.66 0.77
N VAL A 6 -0.83 0.73 0.47
CA VAL A 6 -1.37 1.29 -0.77
C VAL A 6 -2.09 2.59 -0.46
N PHE A 7 -1.77 3.63 -1.22
CA PHE A 7 -2.27 4.98 -1.01
C PHE A 7 -2.35 5.75 -2.33
N TYR A 8 -3.16 6.81 -2.37
CA TYR A 8 -3.10 7.79 -3.45
C TYR A 8 -2.30 9.01 -3.01
N GLN A 9 -1.58 9.59 -3.95
CA GLN A 9 -1.00 10.92 -3.85
C GLN A 9 -1.21 11.63 -5.18
N GLN A 10 -1.77 12.85 -5.16
CA GLN A 10 -1.97 13.65 -6.38
C GLN A 10 -2.69 12.89 -7.51
N ARG A 11 -3.67 12.04 -7.15
CA ARG A 11 -4.47 11.18 -8.07
C ARG A 11 -3.73 9.98 -8.69
N THR A 12 -2.48 9.73 -8.31
CA THR A 12 -1.75 8.51 -8.68
C THR A 12 -1.73 7.55 -7.51
N ILE A 13 -1.79 6.26 -7.78
CA ILE A 13 -1.75 5.19 -6.78
C ILE A 13 -0.31 4.73 -6.62
N TYR A 14 0.10 4.59 -5.37
CA TYR A 14 1.43 4.17 -4.99
C TYR A 14 1.35 2.99 -4.02
N GLY A 15 2.40 2.17 -4.06
CA GLY A 15 2.68 1.13 -3.08
C GLY A 15 3.98 1.46 -2.36
N MET A 16 4.03 1.13 -1.06
CA MET A 16 5.28 1.16 -0.30
C MET A 16 5.39 -0.07 0.58
N GLY A 17 6.56 -0.70 0.57
CA GLY A 17 6.82 -1.96 1.25
C GLY A 17 7.34 -1.84 2.67
N PHE A 18 6.92 -2.76 3.55
CA PHE A 18 7.29 -2.83 4.95
C PHE A 18 7.49 -4.28 5.43
N GLU A 19 8.31 -4.48 6.46
CA GLU A 19 8.43 -5.78 7.13
C GLU A 19 7.35 -6.00 8.20
N SER A 20 6.78 -4.92 8.72
CA SER A 20 5.85 -4.92 9.85
C SER A 20 4.57 -4.18 9.50
N VAL A 21 3.43 -4.78 9.90
CA VAL A 21 2.10 -4.18 9.69
C VAL A 21 1.91 -2.90 10.50
N ILE A 22 2.61 -2.79 11.64
CA ILE A 22 2.54 -1.62 12.52
C ILE A 22 3.17 -0.41 11.82
N ASP A 23 4.35 -0.59 11.20
CA ASP A 23 5.04 0.46 10.46
C ASP A 23 4.26 0.87 9.20
N ALA A 24 3.68 -0.10 8.48
CA ALA A 24 2.82 0.18 7.34
C ALA A 24 1.58 1.02 7.74
N ASN A 25 1.00 0.74 8.91
CA ASN A 25 -0.15 1.48 9.42
C ASN A 25 0.23 2.88 9.92
N ASP A 26 1.34 3.02 10.65
CA ASP A 26 1.88 4.32 11.07
C ASP A 26 2.19 5.22 9.87
N PHE A 27 2.77 4.66 8.81
CA PHE A 27 3.00 5.36 7.56
C PHE A 27 1.70 5.88 6.92
N LEU A 28 0.67 5.04 6.80
CA LEU A 28 -0.62 5.44 6.23
C LEU A 28 -1.30 6.53 7.09
N PHE A 29 -1.20 6.43 8.41
CA PHE A 29 -1.77 7.37 9.35
C PHE A 29 -1.09 8.75 9.24
N ARG A 30 0.23 8.81 9.40
CA ARG A 30 0.99 10.07 9.29
C ARG A 30 0.94 10.66 7.89
N GLY A 31 0.98 9.80 6.88
CA GLY A 31 0.85 10.19 5.49
C GLY A 31 -0.48 10.89 5.19
N TYR A 32 -1.55 10.39 5.80
CA TYR A 32 -2.87 11.00 5.72
C TYR A 32 -2.94 12.37 6.41
N GLU A 33 -2.33 12.51 7.60
CA GLU A 33 -2.37 13.76 8.36
C GLU A 33 -1.44 14.85 7.80
N ASP A 34 -0.22 14.51 7.37
CA ASP A 34 0.83 15.49 7.05
C ASP A 34 1.06 15.73 5.55
N ASN A 35 0.71 14.77 4.67
CA ASN A 35 1.22 14.74 3.28
C ASN A 35 0.14 14.66 2.19
N ASP A 36 -1.14 14.89 2.55
CA ASP A 36 -2.29 14.78 1.63
C ASP A 36 -2.34 13.40 0.91
N LEU A 37 -1.85 12.34 1.58
CA LEU A 37 -1.98 10.98 1.07
C LEU A 37 -3.38 10.47 1.39
N VAL A 38 -4.04 9.82 0.42
CA VAL A 38 -5.31 9.14 0.68
C VAL A 38 -5.02 7.64 0.88
N PRO A 39 -4.89 7.18 2.12
CA PRO A 39 -4.60 5.77 2.42
C PRO A 39 -5.74 4.89 1.93
N ARG A 40 -5.42 3.72 1.37
CA ARG A 40 -6.43 2.74 0.91
C ARG A 40 -6.40 1.46 1.71
N GLY A 41 -5.21 1.00 2.07
CA GLY A 41 -5.07 -0.18 2.92
C GLY A 41 -3.70 -0.80 2.87
N ILE A 42 -3.60 -1.95 3.51
CA ILE A 42 -2.38 -2.76 3.60
C ILE A 42 -2.66 -4.11 2.96
N TYR A 43 -1.75 -4.57 2.12
CA TYR A 43 -1.74 -5.91 1.55
C TYR A 43 -0.65 -6.76 2.22
N ASP A 44 -1.00 -7.95 2.73
CA ASP A 44 -0.06 -8.95 3.24
C ASP A 44 0.29 -9.95 2.14
N ILE A 45 1.54 -9.92 1.67
CA ILE A 45 2.06 -10.78 0.61
C ILE A 45 2.03 -12.26 1.01
N MET A 46 2.18 -12.58 2.29
CA MET A 46 2.28 -13.96 2.76
C MET A 46 0.91 -14.65 2.82
N THR A 47 -0.14 -13.89 3.11
CA THR A 47 -1.49 -14.44 3.33
C THR A 47 -2.49 -14.04 2.25
N ASP A 48 -2.09 -13.22 1.28
CA ASP A 48 -2.95 -12.61 0.26
C ASP A 48 -4.15 -11.81 0.85
N ASN A 49 -3.98 -11.32 2.08
CA ASN A 49 -5.03 -10.57 2.78
C ASN A 49 -4.90 -9.08 2.51
N VAL A 50 -6.05 -8.41 2.43
CA VAL A 50 -6.14 -6.96 2.33
C VAL A 50 -6.84 -6.44 3.57
N THR A 51 -6.19 -5.52 4.27
CA THR A 51 -6.78 -4.75 5.36
C THR A 51 -7.07 -3.35 4.83
N PRO A 52 -8.34 -2.97 4.60
CA PRO A 52 -8.67 -1.61 4.18
C PRO A 52 -8.30 -0.63 5.29
N TYR A 53 -7.86 0.55 4.92
CA TYR A 53 -7.59 1.60 5.90
C TYR A 53 -8.91 2.22 6.37
N ALA A 54 -9.05 2.35 7.69
CA ALA A 54 -10.16 3.02 8.34
C ALA A 54 -9.62 4.06 9.32
N HIS A 55 -10.07 5.31 9.19
CA HIS A 55 -9.73 6.39 10.11
C HIS A 55 -10.96 6.72 10.95
N ILE A 56 -10.89 6.48 12.27
CA ILE A 56 -11.99 6.76 13.22
C ILE A 56 -13.31 6.16 12.71
N ASP A 57 -13.29 4.86 12.38
CA ASP A 57 -14.43 4.10 11.84
C ASP A 57 -15.00 4.62 10.50
N GLN A 58 -14.34 5.59 9.86
CA GLN A 58 -14.64 6.03 8.52
C GLN A 58 -13.70 5.36 7.53
N LEU A 59 -14.27 4.62 6.57
CA LEU A 59 -13.53 4.11 5.42
C LEU A 59 -13.05 5.30 4.59
N ILE A 60 -11.74 5.57 4.64
CA ILE A 60 -11.10 6.58 3.82
C ILE A 60 -10.76 5.91 2.50
N GLY A 61 -11.68 6.03 1.55
CA GLY A 61 -11.59 5.39 0.24
C GLY A 61 -12.64 4.30 0.06
N ASN A 62 -13.34 4.36 -1.07
CA ASN A 62 -14.38 3.39 -1.46
C ASN A 62 -13.81 2.32 -2.41
N ASP A 63 -12.50 2.06 -2.34
CA ASP A 63 -11.89 1.06 -3.20
C ASP A 63 -12.28 -0.34 -2.74
N LYS A 64 -12.58 -1.19 -3.71
CA LYS A 64 -12.77 -2.61 -3.43
C LYS A 64 -11.44 -3.19 -2.95
N LEU A 65 -11.50 -4.18 -2.07
CA LEU A 65 -10.31 -4.91 -1.62
C LEU A 65 -9.50 -5.46 -2.80
N GLU A 66 -10.18 -5.89 -3.87
CA GLU A 66 -9.56 -6.33 -5.12
C GLU A 66 -8.71 -5.25 -5.79
N THR A 67 -9.14 -3.99 -5.73
CA THR A 67 -8.39 -2.85 -6.27
C THR A 67 -7.07 -2.67 -5.51
N ILE A 68 -7.12 -2.71 -4.17
CA ILE A 68 -5.93 -2.60 -3.32
C ILE A 68 -4.95 -3.76 -3.61
N ARG A 69 -5.48 -4.99 -3.71
CA ARG A 69 -4.70 -6.18 -4.08
C ARG A 69 -4.02 -6.01 -5.46
N GLN A 70 -4.77 -5.58 -6.48
CA GLN A 70 -4.23 -5.40 -7.82
C GLN A 70 -3.06 -4.41 -7.83
N PHE A 71 -3.20 -3.26 -7.18
CA PHE A 71 -2.13 -2.27 -7.12
C PHE A 71 -0.90 -2.75 -6.35
N ALA A 72 -1.11 -3.47 -5.24
CA ALA A 72 0.01 -4.06 -4.49
C ALA A 72 0.79 -5.08 -5.35
N ILE A 73 0.09 -5.89 -6.14
CA ILE A 73 0.71 -6.85 -7.07
C ILE A 73 1.45 -6.11 -8.21
N GLU A 74 0.88 -5.05 -8.76
CA GLU A 74 1.54 -4.24 -9.79
C GLU A 74 2.80 -3.55 -9.27
N TYR A 75 2.76 -3.01 -8.06
CA TYR A 75 3.93 -2.47 -7.36
C TYR A 75 5.03 -3.52 -7.21
N MET A 76 4.68 -4.73 -6.75
CA MET A 76 5.64 -5.85 -6.64
C MET A 76 6.30 -6.18 -7.98
N LYS A 77 5.52 -6.23 -9.06
CA LYS A 77 6.05 -6.50 -10.41
C LYS A 77 7.07 -5.45 -10.83
N GLN A 78 6.78 -4.17 -10.59
CA GLN A 78 7.69 -3.07 -10.93
C GLN A 78 9.01 -3.15 -10.15
N ILE A 79 8.96 -3.46 -8.84
CA ILE A 79 10.16 -3.62 -8.03
C ILE A 79 10.99 -4.82 -8.48
N CYS A 80 10.37 -5.98 -8.69
CA CYS A 80 11.07 -7.18 -9.15
C CYS A 80 11.71 -7.00 -10.53
N GLN A 81 11.04 -6.28 -11.44
CA GLN A 81 11.58 -5.95 -12.75
C GLN A 81 12.78 -4.99 -12.66
N HIS A 82 12.72 -3.98 -11.78
CA HIS A 82 13.84 -3.08 -11.54
C HIS A 82 15.06 -3.78 -10.92
N MET A 83 14.84 -4.77 -10.04
CA MET A 83 15.93 -5.56 -9.46
C MET A 83 16.67 -6.41 -10.49
N SER A 84 15.96 -6.91 -11.51
CA SER A 84 16.52 -7.76 -12.57
C SER A 84 17.38 -7.00 -13.60
N LEU A 85 17.32 -5.67 -13.61
CA LEU A 85 18.07 -4.82 -14.56
C LEU A 85 19.42 -4.35 -14.03
N HIS A 86 19.68 -4.49 -12.73
CA HIS A 86 20.91 -4.00 -12.10
C HIS A 86 22.04 -5.05 -12.01
N GLU A 87 21.81 -6.25 -12.54
CA GLU A 87 22.75 -7.38 -12.57
C GLU A 87 23.32 -7.66 -13.98
N ARG A 88 23.30 -6.69 -14.89
CA ARG A 88 23.89 -6.81 -16.25
C ARG A 88 24.96 -5.76 -16.52
#